data_AF-M3B7N8-F1
#
_entry.id   AF-M3B7N8-F1
#
_cell.length_a   1.000
_cell.length_b   1.000
_cell.length_c   1.000
_cell.angle_alpha   90.00
_cell.angle_beta   90.00
_cell.angle_gamma   90.00
#
_symmetry.space_group_name_H-M   'P 1'
#
loop_
_entity.id
_entity.type
_entity.pdbx_description
1 polymer ?
#
loop_
_entity_poly.entity_id
_entity_poly.type
_entity_poly.pdbx_seq_one_letter_code
_entity_poly.pdbx_strand_id
1 'polypeptide(L)'
;MRFTTLTLATLATLILPSLAGPAAYGICQAGCSAVVMACYAAGGATWGAALGATAPPTIVACNTAYGICYAACHAAIFAPTP
;
A
#
# COMPACT_ATOMS: atom_id res chain seq x y z
N MET A 1 -28.12 30.22 20.40
CA MET A 1 -27.62 28.87 20.74
C MET A 1 -27.77 27.89 19.58
N ARG A 2 -28.97 27.64 19.04
CA ARG A 2 -29.20 26.70 17.91
C ARG A 2 -28.47 27.04 16.59
N PHE A 3 -28.40 28.33 16.25
CA PHE A 3 -27.70 28.79 15.05
C PHE A 3 -26.17 28.67 15.19
N THR A 4 -25.65 28.84 16.40
CA THR A 4 -24.22 28.73 16.72
C THR A 4 -23.73 27.28 16.69
N THR A 5 -24.57 26.33 17.10
CA THR A 5 -24.26 24.89 16.96
C THR A 5 -24.29 24.42 15.51
N LEU A 6 -25.20 24.96 14.68
CA LEU A 6 -25.24 24.66 13.25
C LEU A 6 -24.00 25.18 12.51
N THR A 7 -23.52 26.37 12.85
CA THR A 7 -22.29 26.92 12.25
C THR A 7 -21.02 26.22 12.73
N LEU A 8 -20.95 25.76 13.98
CA LEU A 8 -19.82 24.92 14.43
C LEU A 8 -19.82 23.54 13.77
N ALA A 9 -21.01 22.93 13.58
CA ALA A 9 -21.12 21.63 12.92
C ALA A 9 -20.71 21.69 11.44
N THR A 10 -21.07 22.75 10.72
CA THR A 10 -20.61 22.94 9.33
C THR A 10 -19.11 23.21 9.27
N LEU A 11 -18.56 24.04 10.15
CA LEU A 11 -17.11 24.31 10.19
C LEU A 11 -16.29 23.04 10.52
N ALA A 12 -16.80 22.15 11.36
CA ALA A 12 -16.17 20.86 11.67
C ALA A 12 -16.08 19.92 10.45
N THR A 13 -17.00 20.02 9.48
CA THR A 13 -16.95 19.22 8.25
C THR A 13 -15.94 19.71 7.21
N LEU A 14 -15.47 20.97 7.32
CA LEU A 14 -14.36 21.47 6.49
C LEU A 14 -12.99 21.01 6.99
N ILE A 15 -12.92 20.50 8.22
CA ILE A 15 -11.71 19.87 8.79
C ILE A 15 -11.76 18.38 8.42
N LEU A 16 -11.77 18.07 7.13
CA LEU A 16 -11.42 16.71 6.73
C LEU A 16 -9.94 16.53 7.06
N PRO A 17 -9.53 15.54 7.87
CA PRO A 17 -8.12 15.19 7.95
C PRO A 17 -7.66 14.90 6.52
N SER A 18 -6.50 15.41 6.11
CA SER A 18 -5.90 15.04 4.83
C SER A 18 -5.75 13.51 4.82
N LEU A 19 -6.70 12.83 4.19
CA LEU A 19 -6.75 11.37 4.05
C LEU A 19 -5.73 10.95 2.99
N ALA A 20 -4.47 11.30 3.20
CA ALA A 20 -3.36 10.92 2.33
C ALA A 20 -2.76 9.56 2.75
N GLY A 21 -3.23 8.95 3.84
CA GLY A 21 -2.90 7.56 4.22
C GLY A 21 -3.22 6.53 3.11
N PRO A 22 -4.41 6.54 2.50
CA PRO A 22 -4.71 5.73 1.32
C PRO A 22 -3.76 5.97 0.13
N ALA A 23 -3.32 7.20 -0.09
CA ALA A 23 -2.35 7.50 -1.14
C ALA A 23 -0.96 6.93 -0.81
N ALA A 24 -0.49 7.08 0.43
CA ALA A 24 0.76 6.50 0.90
C ALA A 24 0.75 4.97 0.82
N TYR A 25 -0.37 4.34 1.18
CA TYR A 25 -0.59 2.90 1.01
C TYR A 25 -0.48 2.47 -0.46
N GLY A 26 -1.11 3.22 -1.37
CA GLY A 26 -1.00 2.98 -2.81
C GLY A 26 0.43 3.07 -3.34
N ILE A 27 1.17 4.11 -2.93
CA ILE A 27 2.56 4.31 -3.34
C ILE A 27 3.46 3.19 -2.82
N CYS A 28 3.28 2.77 -1.57
CA CYS A 28 4.03 1.65 -0.99
C CYS A 28 3.79 0.34 -1.77
N GLN A 29 2.53 0.03 -2.05
CA GLN A 29 2.16 -1.15 -2.85
C GLN A 29 2.74 -1.10 -4.28
N ALA A 30 2.72 0.08 -4.91
CA ALA A 30 3.33 0.28 -6.22
C ALA A 30 4.85 0.03 -6.18
N GLY A 31 5.52 0.50 -5.12
CA GLY A 31 6.94 0.22 -4.88
C GLY A 31 7.23 -1.28 -4.70
N CYS A 32 6.48 -1.96 -3.84
CA CYS A 32 6.63 -3.41 -3.63
C CYS A 32 6.41 -4.21 -4.92
N SER A 33 5.42 -3.84 -5.73
CA SER A 33 5.13 -4.50 -7.01
C SER A 33 6.23 -4.24 -8.06
N ALA A 34 6.82 -3.04 -8.08
CA ALA A 34 7.98 -2.78 -8.93
C ALA A 34 9.21 -3.63 -8.53
N VAL A 35 9.47 -3.78 -7.23
CA VAL A 35 10.61 -4.57 -6.72
C VAL A 35 10.43 -6.06 -7.03
N VAL A 36 9.23 -6.64 -6.84
CA VAL A 36 9.02 -8.06 -7.15
C VAL A 36 9.11 -8.33 -8.64
N MET A 37 8.63 -7.41 -9.49
CA MET A 37 8.82 -7.49 -10.95
C MET A 37 10.30 -7.54 -11.33
N ALA A 38 11.13 -6.69 -10.72
CA ALA A 38 12.57 -6.69 -10.95
C ALA A 38 13.24 -8.00 -10.45
N CYS A 39 12.82 -8.52 -9.29
CA CYS A 39 13.30 -9.79 -8.75
C CYS A 39 12.97 -10.98 -9.67
N TYR A 40 11.74 -11.01 -10.20
CA TYR A 40 11.30 -12.00 -11.17
C TYR A 40 12.09 -11.91 -12.48
N ALA A 41 12.30 -10.69 -13.00
CA ALA A 41 13.11 -10.47 -14.19
C ALA A 41 14.55 -10.97 -14.01
N ALA A 42 15.17 -10.70 -12.85
CA ALA A 42 16.48 -11.24 -12.49
C ALA A 42 16.49 -12.77 -12.37
N GLY A 43 15.38 -13.36 -11.92
CA GLY A 43 15.14 -14.80 -11.88
C GLY A 43 14.73 -15.43 -13.23
N GLY A 44 14.64 -14.64 -14.31
CA GLY A 44 14.25 -15.13 -15.63
C GLY A 44 12.79 -15.54 -15.76
N ALA A 45 11.90 -15.01 -14.92
CA ALA A 45 10.47 -15.33 -14.93
C ALA A 45 9.60 -14.08 -15.08
N THR A 46 8.38 -14.27 -15.57
CA THR A 46 7.36 -13.22 -15.60
C THR A 46 6.55 -13.26 -14.30
N TRP A 47 6.40 -12.12 -13.63
CA TRP A 47 5.60 -12.03 -12.41
C TRP A 47 4.14 -12.41 -12.66
N GLY A 48 3.55 -13.17 -11.74
CA GLY A 48 2.20 -13.71 -11.85
C GLY A 48 2.05 -14.94 -12.75
N ALA A 49 3.06 -15.30 -13.55
CA ALA A 49 3.02 -16.49 -14.40
C ALA A 49 3.46 -17.78 -13.68
N ALA A 50 4.31 -17.65 -12.65
CA ALA A 50 4.79 -18.76 -11.82
C ALA A 50 4.32 -18.61 -10.37
N LEU A 51 3.49 -19.55 -9.91
CA LEU A 51 2.92 -19.61 -8.57
C LEU A 51 2.95 -21.07 -8.06
N GLY A 52 3.11 -21.25 -6.73
CA GLY A 52 3.00 -22.55 -6.07
C GLY A 52 4.32 -23.32 -5.92
N ALA A 53 4.23 -24.57 -5.45
CA ALA A 53 5.37 -25.38 -5.03
C ALA A 53 6.35 -25.77 -6.17
N THR A 54 5.94 -25.58 -7.43
CA THR A 54 6.76 -25.84 -8.62
C THR A 54 7.56 -24.61 -9.06
N ALA A 55 7.38 -23.46 -8.41
CA ALA A 55 8.16 -22.26 -8.71
C ALA A 55 9.63 -22.44 -8.31
N PRO A 56 10.59 -21.92 -9.11
CA PRO A 56 12.00 -21.94 -8.73
C PRO A 56 12.23 -21.30 -7.35
N PRO A 57 13.23 -21.75 -6.57
CA PRO A 57 13.49 -21.21 -5.23
C PRO A 57 13.64 -19.69 -5.19
N THR A 58 14.31 -19.10 -6.20
CA THR A 58 14.43 -17.65 -6.36
C THR A 58 13.07 -16.97 -6.44
N ILE A 59 12.13 -17.54 -7.20
CA ILE A 59 10.79 -17.00 -7.40
C ILE A 59 9.93 -17.12 -6.14
N VAL A 60 10.07 -18.23 -5.40
CA VAL A 60 9.46 -18.38 -4.09
C VAL A 60 9.96 -17.28 -3.15
N ALA A 61 11.27 -17.03 -3.10
CA ALA A 61 11.85 -15.97 -2.28
C ALA A 61 11.37 -14.56 -2.70
N CYS A 62 11.29 -14.26 -4.00
CA CYS A 62 10.74 -13.00 -4.50
C CYS A 62 9.30 -12.78 -4.01
N ASN A 63 8.46 -13.82 -4.07
CA ASN A 63 7.08 -13.74 -3.59
C ASN A 63 6.97 -13.58 -2.08
N THR A 64 7.81 -14.29 -1.31
CA THR A 64 7.85 -14.14 0.14
C THR A 64 8.23 -12.71 0.54
N ALA A 65 9.27 -12.15 -0.09
CA ALA A 65 9.68 -10.77 0.13
C ALA A 65 8.59 -9.77 -0.25
N TYR A 66 7.92 -9.99 -1.39
CA TYR A 66 6.78 -9.19 -1.83
C TYR A 66 5.64 -9.20 -0.79
N GLY A 67 5.26 -10.37 -0.29
CA GLY A 67 4.21 -10.50 0.73
C GLY A 67 4.54 -9.75 2.02
N ILE A 68 5.79 -9.82 2.48
CA ILE A 68 6.26 -9.07 3.66
C ILE A 68 6.21 -7.56 3.40
N CYS A 69 6.68 -7.10 2.24
CA CYS A 69 6.63 -5.69 1.83
C CYS A 69 5.19 -5.17 1.82
N TYR A 70 4.28 -5.94 1.20
CA TYR A 70 2.86 -5.61 1.13
C TYR A 70 2.20 -5.53 2.51
N ALA A 71 2.51 -6.48 3.39
CA ALA A 71 2.00 -6.48 4.76
C ALA A 71 2.45 -5.24 5.54
N ALA A 72 3.71 -4.81 5.36
CA ALA A 72 4.24 -3.61 5.98
C ALA A 72 3.54 -2.33 5.47
N CYS A 73 3.09 -2.31 4.20
CA CYS A 73 2.37 -1.16 3.66
C CYS A 73 1.10 -0.81 4.44
N HIS A 74 0.46 -1.76 5.14
CA HIS A 74 -0.73 -1.46 5.96
C HIS A 74 -0.48 -0.40 7.04
N ALA A 75 0.75 -0.27 7.54
CA ALA A 75 1.09 0.81 8.47
C ALA A 75 0.93 2.21 7.85
N ALA A 76 1.11 2.33 6.52
CA ALA A 76 0.99 3.59 5.79
C ALA A 76 -0.45 4.09 5.67
N ILE A 77 -1.47 3.24 5.84
CA ILE A 77 -2.88 3.67 5.88
C ILE A 77 -3.15 4.63 7.03
N PHE A 78 -2.50 4.40 8.17
CA PHE A 78 -2.69 5.18 9.39
C PHE A 78 -1.64 6.28 9.54
N ALA A 79 -0.68 6.37 8.62
CA ALA A 79 0.35 7.39 8.67
C ALA A 79 -0.24 8.75 8.23
N PRO A 80 -0.19 9.79 9.09
CA PRO A 80 -0.46 11.14 8.66
C PRO A 80 0.67 11.58 7.71
N THR A 81 0.34 11.76 6.44
CA THR A 81 1.28 12.31 5.45
C THR A 81 1.02 13.80 5.26
N PRO A 82 2.10 14.61 5.13
CA PRO A 82 2.03 16.07 5.10
C PRO A 82 1.20 16.62 3.93
#